data_AF-A0A7W5NV14-F1
#
_entry.id   AF-A0A7W5NV14-F1
#
_cell.length_a   1.000
_cell.length_b   1.000
_cell.length_c   1.000
_cell.angle_alpha   90.00
_cell.angle_beta   90.00
_cell.angle_gamma   90.00
#
_symmetry.space_group_name_H-M   'P 1'
#
loop_
_entity.id
_entity.type
_entity.pdbx_description
1 polymer ?
#
loop_
_entity_poly.entity_id
_entity_poly.type
_entity_poly.pdbx_seq_one_letter_code
_entity_poly.pdbx_strand_id
1 'polypeptide(L)'
;MSALNPKERFARELHAAVQANNLFLLRHLVRRIHQARIDAWTSGDDNAIFPSLDAPVSPQGITAFHLACMGWKAYRDSPHLAYGFDQMALILVAAGADPFAEYWIGKQRRTIFEELEGDVPPALKDWMAKQPFDLHVSPSEAMITQRTLPPIKCGVRSPQQCAMFKEKSPAP
;
A
#
# COMPACT_ATOMS: atom_id res chain seq x y z
N MET A 1 -5.22 -12.92 -28.01
CA MET A 1 -4.42 -12.43 -26.87
C MET A 1 -5.31 -11.49 -26.08
N SER A 2 -5.88 -11.91 -24.96
CA SER A 2 -6.73 -11.01 -24.14
C SER A 2 -5.87 -9.91 -23.55
N ALA A 3 -6.25 -8.65 -23.77
CA ALA A 3 -5.63 -7.52 -23.11
C ALA A 3 -5.75 -7.71 -21.59
N LEU A 4 -4.62 -7.71 -20.88
CA LEU A 4 -4.60 -7.84 -19.43
C LEU A 4 -5.41 -6.70 -18.80
N ASN A 5 -6.21 -7.03 -17.78
CA ASN A 5 -6.89 -6.03 -16.97
C ASN A 5 -5.83 -5.04 -16.44
N PRO A 6 -6.04 -3.71 -16.54
CA PRO A 6 -5.07 -2.72 -16.07
C PRO A 6 -4.58 -2.95 -14.63
N LYS A 7 -5.42 -3.50 -13.73
CA LYS A 7 -5.01 -3.86 -12.35
C LYS A 7 -3.96 -4.97 -12.32
N GLU A 8 -4.17 -6.02 -13.10
CA GLU A 8 -3.25 -7.16 -13.21
C GLU A 8 -1.93 -6.74 -13.87
N ARG A 9 -1.99 -5.78 -14.79
CA ARG A 9 -0.79 -5.22 -15.42
C ARG A 9 0.12 -4.54 -14.41
N PHE A 10 -0.42 -3.66 -13.55
CA PHE A 10 0.39 -3.00 -12.52
C PHE A 10 1.01 -3.99 -11.53
N ALA A 11 0.24 -4.98 -11.08
CA ALA A 11 0.76 -6.03 -10.20
C ALA A 11 1.94 -6.78 -10.83
N ARG A 12 1.82 -7.18 -12.10
CA ARG A 12 2.90 -7.84 -12.86
C ARG A 12 4.12 -6.96 -13.05
N GLU A 13 3.92 -5.68 -13.37
CA GLU A 13 5.01 -4.71 -13.53
C GLU A 13 5.77 -4.51 -12.20
N LEU A 14 5.06 -4.42 -11.07
CA LEU A 14 5.69 -4.34 -9.74
C LEU A 14 6.49 -5.60 -9.42
N HIS A 15 5.90 -6.79 -9.63
CA HIS A 15 6.59 -8.06 -9.42
C HIS A 15 7.87 -8.17 -10.26
N ALA A 16 7.78 -7.82 -11.56
CA ALA A 16 8.93 -7.85 -12.45
C ALA A 16 10.04 -6.88 -12.01
N ALA A 17 9.67 -5.69 -11.53
CA ALA A 17 10.63 -4.72 -11.00
C ALA A 17 11.37 -5.27 -9.77
N VAL A 18 10.65 -5.94 -8.86
CA VAL A 18 11.22 -6.59 -7.67
C VAL A 18 12.12 -7.75 -8.07
N GLN A 19 11.65 -8.66 -8.93
CA GLN A 19 12.44 -9.81 -9.41
C GLN A 19 13.74 -9.39 -10.10
N ALA A 20 13.71 -8.27 -10.84
CA ALA A 20 14.88 -7.70 -11.49
C ALA A 20 15.81 -6.92 -10.54
N ASN A 21 15.48 -6.82 -9.25
CA ASN A 21 16.17 -5.96 -8.26
C ASN A 21 16.37 -4.52 -8.78
N ASN A 22 15.40 -4.00 -9.55
CA ASN A 22 15.44 -2.66 -10.14
C ASN A 22 14.68 -1.62 -9.30
N LEU A 23 15.40 -0.96 -8.39
CA LEU A 23 14.86 0.09 -7.52
C LEU A 23 14.27 1.29 -8.28
N PHE A 24 14.91 1.68 -9.38
CA PHE A 24 14.47 2.84 -10.17
C PHE A 24 13.09 2.58 -10.78
N LEU A 25 12.93 1.41 -11.41
CA LEU A 25 11.66 1.00 -11.99
C LEU A 25 10.57 0.88 -10.94
N LEU A 26 10.88 0.30 -9.77
CA LEU A 26 9.92 0.18 -8.67
C LEU A 26 9.40 1.55 -8.21
N ARG A 27 10.29 2.51 -7.96
CA ARG A 27 9.90 3.88 -7.56
C ARG A 27 9.02 4.55 -8.60
N HIS A 28 9.35 4.38 -9.87
CA HIS A 28 8.56 4.93 -10.98
C HIS A 28 7.15 4.31 -11.01
N LEU A 29 7.04 2.99 -10.86
CA LEU A 29 5.74 2.29 -10.85
C LEU A 29 4.88 2.68 -9.65
N VAL A 30 5.46 2.77 -8.45
CA VAL A 30 4.74 3.23 -7.25
C VAL A 30 4.15 4.63 -7.47
N ARG A 31 4.94 5.57 -8.01
CA ARG A 31 4.46 6.93 -8.32
C ARG A 31 3.33 6.91 -9.35
N ARG A 32 3.42 6.08 -10.39
CA ARG A 32 2.36 5.91 -11.38
C ARG A 32 1.08 5.36 -10.76
N ILE A 33 1.18 4.42 -9.83
CA ILE A 33 0.02 3.88 -9.10
C ILE A 33 -0.61 4.96 -8.23
N HIS A 34 0.17 5.75 -7.49
CA HIS A 34 -0.35 6.87 -6.72
C HIS A 34 -1.05 7.90 -7.61
N GLN A 35 -0.43 8.28 -8.72
CA GLN A 35 -1.04 9.23 -9.66
C GLN A 35 -2.35 8.67 -10.23
N ALA A 36 -2.37 7.42 -10.67
CA ALA A 36 -3.59 6.78 -11.18
C ALA A 36 -4.71 6.72 -10.13
N ARG A 37 -4.39 6.54 -8.84
CA ARG A 37 -5.38 6.62 -7.75
C ARG A 37 -5.94 8.03 -7.56
N ILE A 38 -5.09 9.06 -7.66
CA ILE A 38 -5.50 10.46 -7.58
C ILE A 38 -6.40 10.79 -8.78
N ASP A 39 -5.99 10.42 -9.98
CA ASP A 39 -6.77 10.63 -11.21
C ASP A 39 -8.13 9.93 -11.10
N ALA A 40 -8.16 8.67 -10.66
CA ALA A 40 -9.39 7.93 -10.42
C ALA A 40 -10.31 8.62 -9.40
N TRP A 41 -9.76 9.08 -8.28
CA TRP A 41 -10.52 9.81 -7.25
C TRP A 41 -11.10 11.13 -7.75
N THR A 42 -10.35 11.86 -8.59
CA THR A 42 -10.77 13.17 -9.10
C THR A 42 -11.64 13.10 -10.36
N SER A 43 -11.70 11.95 -11.02
CA SER A 43 -12.38 11.77 -12.31
C SER A 43 -13.92 11.87 -12.23
N GLY A 44 -14.51 11.61 -11.07
CA GLY A 44 -15.97 11.47 -10.92
C GLY A 44 -16.56 10.25 -11.65
N ASP A 45 -15.72 9.33 -12.12
CA ASP A 45 -16.14 8.07 -12.75
C ASP A 45 -16.21 6.96 -11.70
N ASP A 46 -17.42 6.44 -11.45
CA ASP A 46 -17.65 5.33 -10.53
C ASP A 46 -16.96 4.02 -10.99
N ASN A 47 -16.58 3.93 -12.27
CA ASN A 47 -15.85 2.79 -12.83
C ASN A 47 -14.33 3.00 -12.86
N ALA A 48 -13.82 4.08 -12.28
CA ALA A 48 -12.40 4.38 -12.30
C ALA A 48 -11.57 3.25 -11.69
N ILE A 49 -10.44 2.95 -12.32
CA ILE A 49 -9.56 1.86 -11.91
C ILE A 49 -8.66 2.34 -10.77
N PHE A 50 -8.80 1.71 -9.61
CA PHE A 50 -7.90 1.91 -8.47
C PHE A 50 -6.85 0.79 -8.43
N PRO A 51 -5.63 1.01 -8.95
CA PRO A 51 -4.56 0.03 -8.86
C PRO A 51 -4.08 -0.15 -7.41
N SER A 52 -3.88 -1.39 -6.98
CA SER A 52 -3.39 -1.71 -5.63
C SER A 52 -1.90 -2.06 -5.63
N LEU A 53 -1.19 -1.70 -4.56
CA LEU A 53 0.18 -2.18 -4.30
C LEU A 53 0.15 -3.64 -3.80
N ASP A 54 -0.98 -4.03 -3.20
CA ASP A 54 -1.23 -5.35 -2.61
C ASP A 54 -1.92 -6.29 -3.58
N ALA A 55 -2.05 -5.90 -4.85
CA ALA A 55 -2.62 -6.76 -5.87
C ALA A 55 -1.68 -7.96 -6.13
N PRO A 56 -2.14 -9.20 -5.90
CA PRO A 56 -1.31 -10.37 -6.15
C PRO A 56 -1.28 -10.71 -7.64
N VAL A 57 -0.18 -11.28 -8.11
CA VAL A 57 -0.05 -11.76 -9.51
C VAL A 57 -0.48 -13.23 -9.65
N SER A 58 -0.59 -13.96 -8.54
CA SER A 58 -0.93 -15.37 -8.53
C SER A 58 -2.03 -15.70 -7.51
N PRO A 59 -2.72 -16.85 -7.65
CA PRO A 59 -3.76 -17.28 -6.71
C PRO A 59 -3.27 -17.45 -5.27
N GLN A 60 -1.95 -17.61 -5.10
CA GLN A 60 -1.33 -17.73 -3.78
C GLN A 60 -1.36 -16.41 -3.00
N GLY A 61 -1.71 -15.26 -3.60
CA GLY A 61 -1.76 -14.00 -2.86
C GLY A 61 -0.39 -13.35 -2.63
N ILE A 62 0.65 -13.80 -3.34
CA ILE A 62 1.98 -13.19 -3.23
C ILE A 62 1.93 -11.79 -3.86
N THR A 63 2.31 -10.78 -3.08
CA THR A 63 2.42 -9.38 -3.50
C THR A 63 3.86 -9.01 -3.82
N ALA A 64 4.08 -7.82 -4.37
CA ALA A 64 5.42 -7.28 -4.59
C ALA A 64 6.20 -7.11 -3.27
N PHE A 65 5.50 -6.78 -2.17
CA PHE A 65 6.10 -6.66 -0.85
C PHE A 65 6.60 -8.01 -0.33
N HIS A 66 5.79 -9.07 -0.47
CA HIS A 66 6.21 -10.43 -0.14
C HIS A 66 7.46 -10.84 -0.92
N LEU A 67 7.48 -10.58 -2.24
CA LEU A 67 8.64 -10.87 -3.07
C LEU A 67 9.90 -10.12 -2.64
N ALA A 68 9.78 -8.85 -2.25
CA ALA A 68 10.93 -8.06 -1.80
C ALA A 68 11.52 -8.65 -0.51
N CYS A 69 10.67 -8.96 0.47
CA CYS A 69 11.10 -9.59 1.72
C CYS A 69 11.71 -10.99 1.52
N MET A 70 11.08 -11.84 0.70
CA MET A 70 11.64 -13.15 0.36
C MET A 70 12.97 -13.03 -0.40
N GLY A 71 13.08 -12.07 -1.31
CA GLY A 71 14.32 -11.77 -2.03
C GLY A 71 15.44 -11.36 -1.07
N TRP A 72 15.15 -10.48 -0.11
CA TRP A 72 16.12 -10.12 0.93
C TRP A 72 16.58 -11.34 1.74
N LYS A 73 15.66 -12.22 2.20
CA LYS A 73 16.02 -13.45 2.94
C LYS A 73 16.88 -14.38 2.08
N ALA A 74 16.51 -14.59 0.83
CA ALA A 74 17.23 -15.47 -0.10
C ALA A 74 18.65 -14.99 -0.43
N TYR A 75 18.87 -13.68 -0.48
CA TYR A 75 20.17 -13.09 -0.80
C TYR A 75 20.91 -12.52 0.41
N ARG A 76 20.54 -12.90 1.64
CA ARG A 76 21.09 -12.33 2.88
C ARG A 76 22.62 -12.39 2.95
N ASP A 77 23.21 -13.45 2.42
CA ASP A 77 24.68 -13.64 2.38
C ASP A 77 25.39 -12.83 1.27
N SER A 78 24.63 -12.10 0.46
CA SER A 78 25.12 -11.21 -0.59
C SER A 78 24.68 -9.77 -0.33
N PRO A 79 25.45 -8.98 0.46
CA PRO A 79 25.03 -7.68 0.95
C PRO A 79 24.54 -6.71 -0.13
N HIS A 80 25.21 -6.69 -1.29
CA HIS A 80 24.83 -5.82 -2.41
C HIS A 80 23.46 -6.17 -3.01
N LEU A 81 23.11 -7.46 -3.08
CA LEU A 81 21.81 -7.91 -3.59
C LEU A 81 20.72 -7.73 -2.53
N ALA A 82 20.99 -8.16 -1.29
CA ALA A 82 20.07 -8.01 -0.16
C ALA A 82 19.69 -6.55 0.07
N TYR A 83 20.64 -5.62 -0.04
CA TYR A 83 20.37 -4.18 0.12
C TYR A 83 19.31 -3.68 -0.88
N GLY A 84 19.36 -4.13 -2.13
CA GLY A 84 18.35 -3.77 -3.13
C GLY A 84 16.95 -4.18 -2.70
N PHE A 85 16.78 -5.45 -2.30
CA PHE A 85 15.50 -5.98 -1.83
C PHE A 85 15.00 -5.33 -0.52
N ASP A 86 15.90 -5.02 0.41
CA ASP A 86 15.58 -4.28 1.64
C ASP A 86 14.99 -2.90 1.32
N GLN A 87 15.65 -2.15 0.42
CA GLN A 87 15.16 -0.85 -0.04
C GLN A 87 13.83 -0.96 -0.78
N MET A 88 13.58 -2.04 -1.52
CA MET A 88 12.30 -2.27 -2.20
C MET A 88 11.16 -2.51 -1.22
N ALA A 89 11.39 -3.34 -0.19
CA ALA A 89 10.41 -3.58 0.87
C ALA A 89 10.05 -2.26 1.58
N LEU A 90 11.06 -1.44 1.90
CA LEU A 90 10.86 -0.11 2.46
C LEU A 90 10.04 0.81 1.53
N ILE A 91 10.36 0.86 0.25
CA ILE A 91 9.63 1.70 -0.72
C ILE A 91 8.16 1.30 -0.78
N LEU A 92 7.87 0.01 -0.82
CA LEU A 92 6.51 -0.51 -0.92
C LEU A 92 5.70 -0.21 0.34
N VAL A 93 6.24 -0.51 1.52
CA VAL A 93 5.52 -0.25 2.79
C VAL A 93 5.33 1.24 3.04
N ALA A 94 6.34 2.07 2.74
CA ALA A 94 6.24 3.52 2.88
C ALA A 94 5.24 4.14 1.88
N ALA A 95 5.00 3.46 0.75
CA ALA A 95 3.98 3.83 -0.22
C ALA A 95 2.56 3.36 0.15
N GLY A 96 2.42 2.63 1.27
CA GLY A 96 1.16 2.13 1.80
C GLY A 96 0.81 0.72 1.35
N ALA A 97 1.79 -0.11 0.96
CA ALA A 97 1.56 -1.56 0.88
C ALA A 97 1.31 -2.13 2.28
N ASP A 98 0.41 -3.10 2.37
CA ASP A 98 0.03 -3.76 3.62
C ASP A 98 1.08 -4.82 4.00
N PRO A 99 1.87 -4.62 5.07
CA PRO A 99 2.89 -5.57 5.46
C PRO A 99 2.32 -6.85 6.08
N PHE A 100 1.03 -6.86 6.44
CA PHE A 100 0.33 -8.00 7.04
C PHE A 100 -0.56 -8.73 6.04
N ALA A 101 -0.48 -8.40 4.75
CA ALA A 101 -1.20 -9.13 3.72
C ALA A 101 -0.89 -10.63 3.81
N GLU A 102 -1.95 -11.45 3.92
CA GLU A 102 -1.80 -12.89 3.99
C GLU A 102 -1.56 -13.47 2.59
N TYR A 103 -0.74 -14.51 2.51
CA TYR A 103 -0.60 -15.33 1.31
C TYR A 103 -0.64 -16.82 1.66
N TRP A 104 -0.96 -17.64 0.66
CA TRP A 104 -1.14 -19.07 0.80
C TRP A 104 0.17 -19.83 0.63
N ILE A 105 0.49 -20.66 1.63
CA ILE A 105 1.52 -21.70 1.54
C ILE A 105 0.81 -23.05 1.69
N GLY A 106 0.63 -23.75 0.58
CA GLY A 106 -0.18 -24.97 0.54
C GLY A 106 -1.64 -24.68 0.94
N LYS A 107 -2.06 -25.21 2.10
CA LYS A 107 -3.42 -25.03 2.66
C LYS A 107 -3.48 -24.01 3.80
N GLN A 108 -2.36 -23.38 4.16
CA GLN A 108 -2.29 -22.44 5.28
C GLN A 108 -2.12 -21.02 4.74
N ARG A 109 -2.76 -20.06 5.42
CA ARG A 109 -2.49 -18.63 5.24
C ARG A 109 -1.43 -18.20 6.22
N ARG A 110 -0.49 -17.39 5.74
CA ARG A 110 0.59 -16.85 6.55
C ARG A 110 0.91 -15.42 6.16
N THR A 111 1.45 -14.66 7.11
CA THR A 111 2.06 -13.37 6.81
C THR A 111 3.52 -13.54 6.44
N ILE A 112 4.10 -12.51 5.82
CA ILE A 112 5.53 -12.54 5.50
C ILE A 112 6.41 -12.62 6.76
N PHE A 113 5.99 -12.04 7.88
CA PHE A 113 6.77 -12.05 9.12
C PHE A 113 6.87 -13.44 9.74
N GLU A 114 5.82 -14.26 9.61
CA GLU A 114 5.84 -15.67 10.01
C GLU A 114 6.83 -16.47 9.16
N GLU A 115 6.86 -16.23 7.84
CA GLU A 115 7.80 -16.88 6.93
C GLU A 115 9.25 -16.45 7.15
N LEU A 116 9.43 -15.21 7.57
CA LEU A 116 10.74 -14.66 7.89
C LEU A 116 11.28 -15.14 9.24
N GLU A 117 10.49 -15.86 10.04
CA GLU A 117 10.89 -16.37 11.38
C GLU A 117 11.41 -15.26 12.31
N GLY A 118 10.88 -14.04 12.16
CA GLY A 118 11.30 -12.86 12.93
C GLY A 118 12.50 -12.09 12.35
N ASP A 119 13.14 -12.60 11.30
CA ASP A 119 14.22 -11.88 10.63
C ASP A 119 13.67 -10.90 9.58
N VAL A 120 13.65 -9.60 9.91
CA VAL A 120 13.10 -8.57 9.04
C VAL A 120 14.23 -7.82 8.31
N PRO A 121 14.04 -7.41 7.03
CA PRO A 121 14.95 -6.50 6.34
C PRO A 121 15.31 -5.28 7.22
N PRO A 122 16.59 -4.90 7.34
CA PRO A 122 17.02 -3.87 8.29
C PRO A 122 16.31 -2.52 8.12
N ALA A 123 16.20 -2.01 6.88
CA ALA A 123 15.54 -0.74 6.64
C ALA A 123 14.03 -0.81 6.91
N LEU A 124 13.41 -1.96 6.63
CA LEU A 124 12.02 -2.22 7.01
C LEU A 124 11.85 -2.25 8.54
N LYS A 125 12.75 -2.93 9.26
CA LYS A 125 12.75 -2.98 10.73
C LYS A 125 12.85 -1.59 11.35
N ASP A 126 13.78 -0.77 10.85
CA ASP A 126 13.96 0.62 11.28
C ASP A 126 12.72 1.48 11.00
N TRP A 127 12.04 1.23 9.88
CA TRP A 127 10.79 1.92 9.54
C TRP A 127 9.66 1.50 10.49
N MET A 128 9.50 0.19 10.75
CA MET A 128 8.50 -0.35 11.67
C MET A 128 8.66 0.22 13.08
N ALA A 129 9.90 0.30 13.58
CA ALA A 129 10.21 0.88 14.90
C ALA A 129 9.86 2.37 15.04
N LYS A 130 9.69 3.08 13.93
CA LYS A 130 9.34 4.51 13.89
C LYS A 130 7.85 4.76 13.70
N GLN A 131 7.03 3.71 13.51
CA GLN A 131 5.61 3.90 13.26
C GLN A 131 4.90 4.33 14.56
N PRO A 132 4.00 5.33 14.49
CA PRO A 132 3.34 5.91 15.66
C PRO A 132 2.24 5.04 16.28
N PHE A 133 2.00 3.84 15.73
CA PHE A 133 1.05 2.86 16.25
C PHE A 133 1.76 1.53 16.51
N ASP A 134 1.35 0.86 17.58
CA ASP A 134 1.92 -0.41 18.01
C ASP A 134 1.54 -1.50 17.00
N LEU A 135 2.49 -1.88 16.14
CA LEU A 135 2.34 -2.95 15.14
C LEU A 135 2.17 -4.34 15.80
N HIS A 136 2.27 -4.43 17.14
CA HIS A 136 2.08 -5.65 17.94
C HIS A 136 0.63 -5.88 18.39
N VAL A 137 -0.31 -5.01 18.01
CA VAL A 137 -1.73 -5.25 18.32
C VAL A 137 -2.24 -6.36 17.40
N SER A 138 -2.57 -7.49 18.02
CA SER A 138 -3.26 -8.63 17.39
C SER A 138 -4.39 -8.15 16.47
N PRO A 139 -4.61 -8.76 15.28
CA PRO A 139 -5.66 -8.37 14.32
C PRO A 139 -7.08 -8.29 14.92
N SER A 140 -7.27 -8.89 16.09
CA SER A 140 -8.51 -8.92 16.88
C SER A 140 -8.97 -7.56 17.42
N GLU A 141 -8.10 -6.56 17.56
CA GLU A 141 -8.47 -5.26 18.17
C GLU A 141 -8.29 -4.04 17.23
N ALA A 142 -7.56 -4.17 16.11
CA ALA A 142 -7.32 -3.06 15.19
C ALA A 142 -8.41 -2.87 14.11
N MET A 143 -9.32 -3.84 13.94
CA MET A 143 -10.53 -3.63 13.14
C MET A 143 -11.56 -2.87 13.97
N ILE A 144 -11.51 -1.53 13.94
CA ILE A 144 -12.63 -0.55 14.04
C ILE A 144 -12.02 0.83 14.35
N THR A 145 -11.04 1.30 13.59
CA THR A 145 -10.86 2.75 13.33
C THR A 145 -9.75 2.93 12.31
N GLN A 146 -9.90 3.91 11.40
CA GLN A 146 -8.90 4.36 10.40
C GLN A 146 -8.91 3.72 9.01
N ARG A 147 -10.09 3.34 8.51
CA ARG A 147 -10.38 3.41 7.06
C ARG A 147 -11.57 4.34 6.79
N THR A 148 -11.43 5.62 7.12
CA THR A 148 -12.24 6.71 6.56
C THR A 148 -11.69 8.06 7.01
N LEU A 149 -10.99 8.77 6.13
CA LEU A 149 -10.78 10.23 6.10
C LEU A 149 -10.20 10.91 7.39
N PRO A 150 -9.60 12.11 7.30
CA PRO A 150 -9.33 12.89 8.49
C PRO A 150 -10.67 13.26 9.17
N PRO A 151 -10.77 13.24 10.51
CA PRO A 151 -11.99 13.61 11.20
C PRO A 151 -12.27 15.09 10.96
N ILE A 152 -13.35 15.36 10.22
CA ILE A 152 -13.99 16.67 10.20
C ILE A 152 -14.42 16.97 11.64
N LYS A 153 -13.74 17.91 12.29
CA LYS A 153 -14.23 18.55 13.52
C LYS A 153 -15.45 19.40 13.15
N CYS A 154 -16.61 18.77 13.02
CA CYS A 154 -17.89 19.46 13.07
C CYS A 154 -18.66 18.94 14.28
N GLY A 155 -18.50 19.68 15.38
CA GLY A 155 -19.41 19.57 16.51
C GLY A 155 -20.83 19.89 16.06
N VAL A 156 -21.75 19.03 16.46
CA VAL A 156 -23.18 19.22 16.31
C VAL A 156 -23.59 20.48 17.10
N ARG A 157 -24.06 21.51 16.39
CA ARG A 157 -25.00 22.49 16.95
C ARG A 157 -26.18 22.68 15.98
N SER A 158 -27.33 22.25 16.48
CA SER A 158 -28.74 22.46 16.12
C SER A 158 -29.17 22.96 14.71
N PRO A 159 -30.25 22.39 14.15
CA PRO A 159 -30.88 22.83 12.92
C PRO A 159 -31.81 24.03 13.15
N GLN A 160 -31.25 25.21 13.44
CA GLN A 160 -31.99 26.48 13.46
C GLN A 160 -31.06 27.62 13.07
N GLN A 161 -30.71 27.70 11.77
CA GLN A 161 -30.23 28.94 11.13
C GLN A 161 -30.28 28.80 9.59
N CYS A 162 -31.42 28.30 9.08
CA CYS A 162 -31.86 28.65 7.73
C CYS A 162 -32.53 30.03 7.79
N ALA A 163 -31.75 31.11 7.84
CA ALA A 163 -32.19 32.45 7.44
C ALA A 163 -30.99 33.40 7.42
N MET A 164 -30.91 34.22 6.37
CA MET A 164 -30.01 35.35 6.16
C MET A 164 -28.59 35.05 5.65
N PHE A 165 -28.51 34.72 4.35
CA PHE A 165 -27.56 35.42 3.47
C PHE A 165 -28.33 35.82 2.20
N LYS A 166 -29.16 36.85 2.35
CA LYS A 166 -29.64 37.67 1.23
C LYS A 166 -28.83 38.96 1.26
N GLU A 167 -28.39 39.35 0.07
CA GLU A 167 -27.91 40.68 -0.32
C GLU A 167 -26.56 41.14 0.26
N LYS A 168 -25.54 41.09 -0.60
CA LYS A 168 -25.18 42.26 -1.42
C LYS A 168 -24.14 41.86 -2.47
N SER A 169 -24.58 41.77 -3.72
CA SER A 169 -23.71 41.92 -4.87
C SER A 169 -23.17 43.35 -4.91
N PRO A 170 -21.90 43.58 -5.26
CA PRO A 170 -21.48 44.82 -5.88
C PRO A 170 -21.20 44.58 -7.37
N ALA A 171 -21.88 45.32 -8.23
CA ALA A 171 -21.42 45.65 -9.57
C ALA A 171 -22.21 46.87 -10.06
N PRO A 172 -21.67 47.69 -10.97
CA PRO A 172 -20.27 48.04 -11.24
C PRO A 172 -19.85 49.39 -10.63
#